data_AF-A0AAW0C1F7-F1
#
_entry.id   AF-A0AAW0C1F7-F1
#
_cell.length_a   1.000
_cell.length_b   1.000
_cell.length_c   1.000
_cell.angle_alpha   90.00
_cell.angle_beta   90.00
_cell.angle_gamma   90.00
#
_symmetry.space_group_name_H-M   'P 1'
#
loop_
_entity.id
_entity.type
_entity.pdbx_description
1 polymer ?
#
loop_
_entity_poly.entity_id
_entity_poly.type
_entity_poly.pdbx_seq_one_letter_code
_entity_poly.pdbx_strand_id
1 'polypeptide(L)'
;MSYSDEPERSELLVVRGTEPFNAEPSAAALVEFNQTPESLLYCRNHSVVRQYPEESYVLTVKCDDSTVLEISASELRAKFAKAEVVAVLQCAGNRRREMGALKPVNGVSWADGVVGNCKWGGVLLCDLLKSSGVSTNDYAQVCFSSNATLCEDDTYYGASIPMNKAMLREEQVLLAYEMNDEMLSADHGGPLRVVVPGYLGARWVKWVDTIILSSAESPNYYQQRDYKVLPPEVDSKAKALPLWSKYPSMTELPLNSVVASVTPILSSESSLCSIHVKGYALPGRASQGNVSAVEVSLDDGAQWIPAEITYQEGRWSWTLWEVSIDDVPLSGTVYARAKDDKGGMQPKEGKWNLRGVAFDAWVRRVLCELNGLPIVFVAPRRMAIARLFHYAFDAVLISTVAAGVRRSSGFTPNSEAISDPTIRSIADRYLGVGESIFDMIQATAVNSTYFKRDTKGPR
;
A
#
# COMPACT_ATOMS: atom_id res chain seq x y z
N MET A 1 -0.50 -25.20 -13.03
CA MET A 1 0.10 -23.86 -13.20
C MET A 1 1.50 -23.94 -12.63
N SER A 2 2.54 -23.49 -13.34
CA SER A 2 3.90 -23.41 -12.77
C SER A 2 4.12 -22.03 -12.17
N TYR A 3 4.72 -21.97 -10.97
CA TYR A 3 5.12 -20.74 -10.26
C TYR A 3 6.64 -20.48 -10.33
N SER A 4 7.38 -21.24 -11.14
CA SER A 4 8.85 -21.16 -11.22
C SER A 4 9.42 -19.84 -11.71
N ASP A 5 8.65 -19.07 -12.49
CA ASP A 5 9.13 -17.86 -13.18
C ASP A 5 8.43 -16.60 -12.63
N GLU A 6 7.99 -16.65 -11.39
CA GLU A 6 7.43 -15.48 -10.73
C GLU A 6 8.54 -14.46 -10.39
N PRO A 7 8.20 -13.15 -10.35
CA PRO A 7 9.17 -12.12 -9.99
C PRO A 7 9.68 -12.29 -8.56
N GLU A 8 10.82 -11.68 -8.27
CA GLU A 8 11.31 -11.48 -6.90
C GLU A 8 10.44 -10.45 -6.18
N ARG A 9 10.19 -10.64 -4.88
CA ARG A 9 9.38 -9.74 -4.05
C ARG A 9 10.19 -9.23 -2.87
N SER A 10 9.77 -8.08 -2.35
CA SER A 10 10.42 -7.47 -1.20
C SER A 10 10.40 -8.38 0.02
N GLU A 11 11.55 -8.50 0.68
CA GLU A 11 11.72 -9.16 1.97
C GLU A 11 11.02 -8.41 3.12
N LEU A 12 10.54 -7.18 2.88
CA LEU A 12 9.77 -6.39 3.85
C LEU A 12 8.33 -6.88 4.02
N LEU A 13 7.87 -7.77 3.13
CA LEU A 13 6.52 -8.32 3.16
C LEU A 13 6.46 -9.60 3.99
N VAL A 14 5.41 -9.70 4.83
CA VAL A 14 5.06 -10.92 5.54
C VAL A 14 4.24 -11.81 4.61
N VAL A 15 4.84 -12.91 4.18
CA VAL A 15 4.18 -13.90 3.31
C VAL A 15 3.04 -14.60 4.05
N ARG A 16 1.86 -14.61 3.43
CA ARG A 16 0.62 -15.27 3.89
C ARG A 16 0.20 -16.45 3.03
N GLY A 17 0.68 -16.52 1.79
CA GLY A 17 0.52 -17.63 0.87
C GLY A 17 1.59 -17.56 -0.21
N THR A 18 2.08 -18.71 -0.66
CA THR A 18 3.17 -18.80 -1.65
C THR A 18 2.66 -19.09 -3.05
N GLU A 19 1.65 -19.96 -3.18
CA GLU A 19 1.10 -20.41 -4.47
C GLU A 19 -0.43 -20.46 -4.41
N PRO A 20 -1.13 -19.38 -4.80
CA PRO A 20 -0.59 -18.13 -5.34
C PRO A 20 0.05 -17.21 -4.27
N PHE A 21 0.98 -16.36 -4.70
CA PHE A 21 1.72 -15.45 -3.81
C PHE A 21 0.79 -14.39 -3.21
N ASN A 22 0.75 -14.33 -1.88
CA ASN A 22 -0.07 -13.39 -1.10
C ASN A 22 0.76 -12.92 0.09
N ALA A 23 1.00 -11.62 0.21
CA ALA A 23 1.84 -11.05 1.26
C ALA A 23 1.40 -9.62 1.63
N GLU A 24 1.71 -9.18 2.85
CA GLU A 24 1.38 -7.84 3.35
C GLU A 24 2.57 -7.24 4.12
N PRO A 25 2.80 -5.92 4.08
CA PRO A 25 3.73 -5.26 5.00
C PRO A 25 3.18 -5.25 6.44
N SER A 26 3.98 -4.81 7.40
CA SER A 26 3.43 -4.39 8.70
C SER A 26 2.69 -3.04 8.56
N ALA A 27 1.57 -2.87 9.27
CA ALA A 27 0.90 -1.57 9.33
C ALA A 27 1.82 -0.46 9.86
N ALA A 28 2.71 -0.79 10.80
CA ALA A 28 3.71 0.15 11.33
C ALA A 28 4.63 0.70 10.23
N ALA A 29 5.06 -0.12 9.26
CA ALA A 29 5.86 0.35 8.14
C ALA A 29 5.06 1.18 7.14
N LEU A 30 3.78 0.85 6.93
CA LEU A 30 2.89 1.59 6.01
C LEU A 30 2.71 3.05 6.42
N VAL A 31 2.49 3.32 7.71
CA VAL A 31 2.16 4.66 8.23
C VAL A 31 3.37 5.60 8.34
N GLU A 32 4.54 5.17 7.85
CA GLU A 32 5.72 6.03 7.70
C GLU A 32 5.73 6.79 6.37
N PHE A 33 4.81 6.48 5.45
CA PHE A 33 4.77 7.07 4.13
C PHE A 33 3.37 7.55 3.77
N ASN A 34 3.24 8.77 3.25
CA ASN A 34 1.97 9.27 2.71
C ASN A 34 1.49 8.46 1.51
N GLN A 35 2.43 8.10 0.64
CA GLN A 35 2.23 7.20 -0.49
C GLN A 35 3.06 5.94 -0.25
N THR A 36 2.41 4.78 -0.27
CA THR A 36 3.01 3.47 -0.02
C THR A 36 4.07 3.17 -1.09
N PRO A 37 5.34 2.96 -0.72
CA PRO A 37 6.36 2.49 -1.65
C PRO A 37 6.02 1.12 -2.23
N GLU A 38 6.47 0.83 -3.46
CA GLU A 38 6.30 -0.46 -4.14
C GLU A 38 6.70 -1.64 -3.25
N SER A 39 7.85 -1.55 -2.58
CA SER A 39 8.39 -2.60 -1.70
C SER A 39 7.52 -2.89 -0.47
N LEU A 40 6.58 -2.01 -0.15
CA LEU A 40 5.64 -2.16 0.96
C LEU A 40 4.19 -2.33 0.48
N LEU A 41 3.91 -2.34 -0.82
CA LEU A 41 2.55 -2.58 -1.30
C LEU A 41 2.20 -4.07 -1.19
N TYR A 42 1.04 -4.37 -0.60
CA TYR A 42 0.63 -5.75 -0.41
C TYR A 42 0.37 -6.48 -1.74
N CYS A 43 0.69 -7.77 -1.78
CA CYS A 43 0.39 -8.64 -2.91
C CYS A 43 -0.83 -9.50 -2.59
N ARG A 44 -1.87 -9.41 -3.43
CA ARG A 44 -2.98 -10.38 -3.44
C ARG A 44 -3.13 -10.95 -4.84
N ASN A 45 -2.80 -12.23 -5.01
CA ASN A 45 -2.91 -12.97 -6.26
C ASN A 45 -3.81 -14.19 -6.09
N HIS A 46 -4.66 -14.49 -7.09
CA HIS A 46 -5.42 -15.75 -7.19
C HIS A 46 -4.84 -16.67 -8.27
N SER A 47 -3.69 -16.31 -8.83
CA SER A 47 -3.03 -16.98 -9.93
C SER A 47 -1.52 -16.71 -9.86
N VAL A 48 -0.77 -17.35 -10.76
CA VAL A 48 0.66 -17.05 -10.96
C VAL A 48 0.86 -15.65 -11.53
N VAL A 49 1.91 -14.97 -11.08
CA VAL A 49 2.34 -13.67 -11.59
C VAL A 49 3.29 -13.85 -12.77
N ARG A 50 3.06 -13.10 -13.84
CA ARG A 50 3.88 -13.10 -15.05
C ARG A 50 4.19 -11.67 -15.47
N GLN A 51 5.29 -11.51 -16.20
CA GLN A 51 5.64 -10.25 -16.83
C GLN A 51 5.20 -10.27 -18.29
N TYR A 52 4.51 -9.22 -18.73
CA TYR A 52 4.01 -9.08 -20.10
C TYR A 52 4.59 -7.83 -20.76
N PRO A 53 5.16 -7.94 -21.98
CA PRO A 53 5.63 -6.77 -22.73
C PRO A 53 4.47 -5.86 -23.13
N GLU A 54 4.65 -4.55 -23.01
CA GLU A 54 3.61 -3.55 -23.26
C GLU A 54 3.16 -3.54 -24.74
N GLU A 55 4.09 -3.80 -25.66
CA GLU A 55 3.86 -3.75 -27.11
C GLU A 55 2.99 -4.90 -27.62
N SER A 56 3.06 -6.07 -26.97
CA SER A 56 2.28 -7.25 -27.35
C SER A 56 1.03 -7.46 -26.50
N TYR A 57 0.85 -6.66 -25.45
CA TYR A 57 -0.29 -6.77 -24.55
C TYR A 57 -1.48 -5.98 -25.10
N VAL A 58 -2.52 -6.70 -25.55
CA VAL A 58 -3.70 -6.13 -26.20
C VAL A 58 -4.89 -6.09 -25.26
N LEU A 59 -5.51 -4.92 -25.16
CA LEU A 59 -6.80 -4.72 -24.53
C LEU A 59 -7.91 -4.81 -25.59
N THR A 60 -8.90 -5.66 -25.35
CA THR A 60 -10.10 -5.81 -26.18
C THR A 60 -11.30 -5.21 -25.47
N VAL A 61 -12.04 -4.32 -26.13
CA VAL A 61 -13.35 -3.85 -25.66
C VAL A 61 -14.44 -4.50 -26.48
N LYS A 62 -15.41 -5.09 -25.80
CA LYS A 62 -16.55 -5.80 -26.38
C LYS A 62 -17.87 -5.21 -25.91
N CYS A 63 -18.86 -5.33 -26.77
CA CYS A 63 -20.27 -5.08 -26.49
C CYS A 63 -20.98 -6.40 -26.64
N ASP A 64 -21.37 -6.98 -25.52
CA ASP A 64 -21.73 -8.40 -25.43
C ASP A 64 -20.62 -9.25 -26.08
N ASP A 65 -20.91 -9.98 -27.15
CA ASP A 65 -19.95 -10.86 -27.84
C ASP A 65 -19.18 -10.18 -28.99
N SER A 66 -19.49 -8.93 -29.32
CA SER A 66 -18.89 -8.22 -30.47
C SER A 66 -17.73 -7.33 -30.04
N THR A 67 -16.55 -7.54 -30.63
CA THR A 67 -15.39 -6.66 -30.44
C THR A 67 -15.61 -5.32 -31.14
N VAL A 68 -15.44 -4.23 -30.39
CA VAL A 68 -15.62 -2.85 -30.87
C VAL A 68 -14.31 -2.04 -30.87
N LEU A 69 -13.31 -2.48 -30.09
CA LEU A 69 -11.99 -1.88 -30.05
C LEU A 69 -10.96 -2.93 -29.65
N GLU A 70 -9.83 -2.95 -30.34
CA GLU A 70 -8.61 -3.61 -29.89
C GLU A 70 -7.50 -2.56 -29.91
N ILE A 71 -6.71 -2.50 -28.84
CA ILE A 71 -5.64 -1.52 -28.68
C ILE A 71 -4.53 -2.11 -27.82
N SER A 72 -3.26 -1.95 -28.21
CA SER A 72 -2.16 -2.36 -27.35
C SER A 72 -2.02 -1.43 -26.15
N ALA A 73 -1.39 -1.90 -25.06
CA ALA A 73 -1.10 -1.04 -23.91
C ALA A 73 -0.24 0.18 -24.31
N SER A 74 0.72 -0.01 -25.22
CA SER A 74 1.59 1.06 -25.72
C SER A 74 0.84 2.10 -26.56
N GLU A 75 -0.07 1.66 -27.43
CA GLU A 75 -0.95 2.54 -28.20
C GLU A 75 -1.93 3.28 -27.30
N LEU A 76 -2.48 2.61 -26.28
CA LEU A 76 -3.38 3.22 -25.29
C LEU A 76 -2.68 4.36 -24.54
N ARG A 77 -1.44 4.16 -24.08
CA ARG A 77 -0.63 5.20 -23.45
C ARG A 77 -0.31 6.36 -24.40
N ALA A 78 -0.03 6.08 -25.67
CA ALA A 78 0.33 7.10 -26.64
C ALA A 78 -0.88 7.93 -27.14
N LYS A 79 -2.07 7.31 -27.24
CA LYS A 79 -3.26 7.89 -27.88
C LYS A 79 -4.11 8.75 -26.94
N PHE A 80 -4.16 8.41 -25.66
CA PHE A 80 -5.06 9.06 -24.70
C PHE A 80 -4.30 9.96 -23.73
N ALA A 81 -4.97 11.01 -23.27
CA ALA A 81 -4.40 11.88 -22.24
C ALA A 81 -4.26 11.12 -20.91
N LYS A 82 -3.07 11.21 -20.30
CA LYS A 82 -2.81 10.68 -18.95
C LYS A 82 -3.68 11.44 -17.94
N ALA A 83 -4.35 10.69 -17.08
CA ALA A 83 -4.99 11.17 -15.86
C ALA A 83 -4.31 10.53 -14.65
N GLU A 84 -4.38 11.22 -13.52
CA GLU A 84 -3.76 10.78 -12.27
C GLU A 84 -4.76 10.85 -11.13
N VAL A 85 -4.66 9.90 -10.20
CA VAL A 85 -5.46 9.88 -8.98
C VAL A 85 -4.65 9.28 -7.83
N VAL A 86 -4.62 9.95 -6.68
CA VAL A 86 -4.17 9.34 -5.43
C VAL A 86 -5.35 8.59 -4.84
N ALA A 87 -5.22 7.27 -4.72
CA ALA A 87 -6.29 6.41 -4.23
C ALA A 87 -5.74 5.25 -3.40
N VAL A 88 -6.44 4.96 -2.30
CA VAL A 88 -6.16 3.81 -1.46
C VAL A 88 -6.72 2.54 -2.08
N LEU A 89 -5.85 1.56 -2.27
CA LEU A 89 -6.19 0.20 -2.64
C LEU A 89 -6.37 -0.60 -1.34
N GLN A 90 -7.60 -1.05 -1.05
CA GLN A 90 -7.91 -1.82 0.15
C GLN A 90 -8.47 -3.21 -0.21
N CYS A 91 -7.90 -4.26 0.39
CA CYS A 91 -8.48 -5.60 0.29
C CYS A 91 -9.73 -5.71 1.18
N ALA A 92 -10.79 -6.34 0.67
CA ALA A 92 -11.98 -6.64 1.47
C ALA A 92 -11.67 -7.53 2.69
N GLY A 93 -10.58 -8.30 2.66
CA GLY A 93 -10.11 -9.13 3.76
C GLY A 93 -9.20 -8.42 4.77
N ASN A 94 -9.04 -7.09 4.71
CA ASN A 94 -8.25 -6.38 5.71
C ASN A 94 -8.78 -6.67 7.13
N ARG A 95 -7.87 -6.95 8.07
CA ARG A 95 -8.15 -7.36 9.45
C ARG A 95 -8.92 -8.69 9.58
N ARG A 96 -8.88 -9.57 8.56
CA ARG A 96 -9.53 -10.89 8.61
C ARG A 96 -9.11 -11.71 9.83
N ARG A 97 -7.83 -11.66 10.22
CA ARG A 97 -7.30 -12.38 11.38
C ARG A 97 -8.00 -11.97 12.69
N GLU A 98 -8.36 -10.70 12.83
CA GLU A 98 -9.08 -10.21 14.01
C GLU A 98 -10.51 -10.78 14.07
N MET A 99 -11.21 -10.82 12.94
CA MET A 99 -12.52 -11.47 12.87
C MET A 99 -12.42 -12.99 13.10
N GLY A 100 -11.38 -13.63 12.55
CA GLY A 100 -11.11 -15.06 12.72
C GLY A 100 -10.85 -15.48 14.18
N ALA A 101 -10.42 -14.55 15.03
CA ALA A 101 -10.28 -14.78 16.46
C ALA A 101 -11.62 -14.83 17.21
N LEU A 102 -12.71 -14.28 16.64
CA LEU A 102 -14.05 -14.38 17.20
C LEU A 102 -14.67 -15.76 16.90
N LYS A 103 -14.57 -16.16 15.63
CA LYS A 103 -15.03 -17.44 15.10
C LYS A 103 -14.25 -17.73 13.81
N PRO A 104 -13.86 -18.99 13.52
CA PRO A 104 -13.08 -19.33 12.33
C PRO A 104 -13.72 -18.82 11.03
N VAL A 105 -12.90 -18.28 10.11
CA VAL A 105 -13.30 -17.72 8.82
C VAL A 105 -12.54 -18.39 7.67
N ASN A 106 -13.05 -18.26 6.45
CA ASN A 106 -12.45 -18.82 5.24
C ASN A 106 -11.73 -17.73 4.43
N GLY A 107 -10.41 -17.81 4.29
CA GLY A 107 -9.60 -16.96 3.43
C GLY A 107 -8.16 -16.83 3.93
N VAL A 108 -7.33 -16.13 3.18
CA VAL A 108 -5.94 -15.81 3.59
C VAL A 108 -5.98 -15.03 4.91
N SER A 109 -5.15 -15.44 5.88
CA SER A 109 -5.12 -14.86 7.23
C SER A 109 -4.39 -13.51 7.25
N TRP A 110 -5.07 -12.48 6.76
CA TRP A 110 -4.57 -11.11 6.73
C TRP A 110 -4.61 -10.46 8.10
N ALA A 111 -3.52 -9.79 8.46
CA ALA A 111 -3.50 -8.79 9.53
C ALA A 111 -4.10 -7.48 8.98
N ASP A 112 -3.47 -6.36 9.29
CA ASP A 112 -3.91 -5.00 9.02
C ASP A 112 -3.06 -4.31 7.93
N GLY A 113 -2.28 -5.07 7.16
CA GLY A 113 -1.35 -4.54 6.15
C GLY A 113 -1.84 -4.64 4.70
N VAL A 114 -3.03 -5.19 4.44
CA VAL A 114 -3.57 -5.31 3.06
C VAL A 114 -4.29 -4.06 2.58
N VAL A 115 -3.58 -2.95 2.69
CA VAL A 115 -3.95 -1.62 2.23
C VAL A 115 -2.71 -0.89 1.70
N GLY A 116 -2.88 -0.01 0.71
CA GLY A 116 -1.81 0.88 0.26
C GLY A 116 -2.35 2.09 -0.48
N ASN A 117 -1.81 3.27 -0.19
CA ASN A 117 -2.20 4.53 -0.84
C ASN A 117 -1.16 4.90 -1.87
N CYS A 118 -1.54 4.94 -3.13
CA CYS A 118 -0.60 5.19 -4.22
C CYS A 118 -1.16 6.26 -5.17
N LYS A 119 -0.27 6.93 -5.89
CA LYS A 119 -0.65 7.73 -7.05
C LYS A 119 -0.74 6.81 -8.26
N TRP A 120 -1.90 6.72 -8.90
CA TRP A 120 -2.12 5.90 -10.08
C TRP A 120 -2.17 6.76 -11.33
N GLY A 121 -1.43 6.37 -12.37
CA GLY A 121 -1.38 7.07 -13.66
C GLY A 121 -1.92 6.19 -14.78
N GLY A 122 -2.81 6.73 -15.60
CA GLY A 122 -3.49 5.93 -16.62
C GLY A 122 -4.43 6.71 -17.54
N VAL A 123 -5.21 5.97 -18.32
CA VAL A 123 -6.29 6.51 -19.14
C VAL A 123 -7.59 6.44 -18.37
N LEU A 124 -8.39 7.52 -18.39
CA LEU A 124 -9.75 7.48 -17.86
C LEU A 124 -10.60 6.48 -18.65
N LEU A 125 -11.22 5.52 -17.96
CA LEU A 125 -12.06 4.50 -18.58
C LEU A 125 -13.19 5.14 -19.40
N CYS A 126 -13.78 6.22 -18.91
CA CYS A 126 -14.84 6.93 -19.64
C CYS A 126 -14.38 7.48 -21.00
N ASP A 127 -13.11 7.88 -21.13
CA ASP A 127 -12.57 8.43 -22.38
C ASP A 127 -12.30 7.31 -23.40
N LEU A 128 -11.80 6.16 -22.93
CA LEU A 128 -11.69 4.95 -23.76
C LEU A 128 -13.08 4.51 -24.27
N LEU A 129 -14.06 4.39 -23.37
CA LEU A 129 -15.41 3.92 -23.73
C LEU A 129 -16.12 4.88 -24.70
N LYS A 130 -15.94 6.20 -24.56
CA LYS A 130 -16.45 7.17 -25.55
C LYS A 130 -15.78 7.01 -26.91
N SER A 131 -14.48 6.69 -26.92
CA SER A 131 -13.72 6.53 -28.16
C SER A 131 -14.07 5.28 -28.97
N SER A 132 -14.70 4.26 -28.35
CA SER A 132 -15.15 3.05 -29.06
C SER A 132 -16.37 3.30 -29.97
N GLY A 133 -17.03 4.46 -29.83
CA GLY A 133 -18.19 4.84 -30.66
C GLY A 133 -19.50 4.14 -30.27
N VAL A 134 -19.51 3.39 -29.16
CA VAL A 134 -20.68 2.63 -28.71
C VAL A 134 -21.57 3.47 -27.78
N SER A 135 -22.89 3.35 -27.95
CA SER A 135 -23.87 3.82 -26.96
C SER A 135 -23.74 3.03 -25.66
N THR A 136 -23.31 3.69 -24.59
CA THR A 136 -23.19 3.06 -23.26
C THR A 136 -24.51 2.99 -22.50
N ASN A 137 -25.58 3.63 -23.00
CA ASN A 137 -26.88 3.73 -22.32
C ASN A 137 -27.64 2.39 -22.24
N ASP A 138 -27.29 1.44 -23.11
CA ASP A 138 -27.95 0.13 -23.19
C ASP A 138 -27.36 -0.89 -22.21
N TYR A 139 -26.29 -0.50 -21.49
CA TYR A 139 -25.53 -1.38 -20.62
C TYR A 139 -25.56 -0.89 -19.17
N ALA A 140 -25.75 -1.84 -18.24
CA ALA A 140 -25.82 -1.54 -16.81
C ALA A 140 -24.45 -1.70 -16.11
N GLN A 141 -23.54 -2.47 -16.70
CA GLN A 141 -22.27 -2.90 -16.09
C GLN A 141 -21.13 -2.80 -17.10
N VAL A 142 -19.93 -2.58 -16.56
CA VAL A 142 -18.66 -2.77 -17.25
C VAL A 142 -17.94 -3.92 -16.57
N CYS A 143 -17.79 -5.02 -17.29
CA CYS A 143 -17.09 -6.22 -16.84
C CYS A 143 -15.64 -6.18 -17.29
N PHE A 144 -14.73 -6.57 -16.41
CA PHE A 144 -13.30 -6.64 -16.64
C PHE A 144 -12.84 -8.08 -16.47
N SER A 145 -12.00 -8.55 -17.39
CA SER A 145 -11.41 -9.89 -17.34
C SER A 145 -9.91 -9.85 -17.55
N SER A 146 -9.23 -10.75 -16.87
CA SER A 146 -7.84 -11.12 -17.07
C SER A 146 -7.77 -12.61 -17.37
N ASN A 147 -7.69 -12.95 -18.65
CA ASN A 147 -7.50 -14.30 -19.17
C ASN A 147 -6.01 -14.70 -19.22
N ALA A 148 -5.13 -13.82 -18.73
CA ALA A 148 -3.69 -13.95 -18.76
C ALA A 148 -3.18 -15.22 -18.04
N THR A 149 -3.88 -15.68 -17.00
CA THR A 149 -3.55 -16.88 -16.22
C THR A 149 -4.81 -17.57 -15.66
N LEU A 150 -4.72 -18.89 -15.49
CA LEU A 150 -5.73 -19.66 -14.73
C LEU A 150 -5.74 -19.19 -13.27
N CYS A 151 -6.91 -19.20 -12.63
CA CYS A 151 -7.07 -18.81 -11.23
C CYS A 151 -7.47 -19.99 -10.33
N GLU A 152 -7.35 -19.84 -9.01
CA GLU A 152 -7.68 -20.87 -8.02
C GLU A 152 -9.11 -21.44 -8.19
N ASP A 153 -10.10 -20.55 -8.34
CA ASP A 153 -11.52 -20.91 -8.37
C ASP A 153 -12.21 -20.67 -9.73
N ASP A 154 -11.48 -20.27 -10.78
CA ASP A 154 -12.02 -20.01 -12.12
C ASP A 154 -10.92 -20.05 -13.20
N THR A 155 -11.30 -20.06 -14.48
CA THR A 155 -10.34 -20.09 -15.60
C THR A 155 -9.67 -18.74 -15.88
N TYR A 156 -10.19 -17.66 -15.30
CA TYR A 156 -9.68 -16.30 -15.42
C TYR A 156 -10.07 -15.47 -14.18
N TYR A 157 -9.45 -14.31 -13.96
CA TYR A 157 -9.92 -13.37 -12.94
C TYR A 157 -10.89 -12.37 -13.57
N GLY A 158 -12.04 -12.15 -12.94
CA GLY A 158 -13.03 -11.21 -13.46
C GLY A 158 -13.81 -10.48 -12.38
N ALA A 159 -14.21 -9.26 -12.69
CA ALA A 159 -15.07 -8.43 -11.84
C ALA A 159 -15.92 -7.49 -12.71
N SER A 160 -16.87 -6.78 -12.12
CA SER A 160 -17.57 -5.69 -12.81
C SER A 160 -17.82 -4.50 -11.90
N ILE A 161 -18.07 -3.35 -12.52
CA ILE A 161 -18.56 -2.15 -11.86
C ILE A 161 -19.79 -1.62 -12.60
N PRO A 162 -20.69 -0.89 -11.91
CA PRO A 162 -21.80 -0.21 -12.55
C PRO A 162 -21.36 0.76 -13.66
N MET A 163 -22.13 0.83 -14.75
CA MET A 163 -21.84 1.71 -15.89
C MET A 163 -21.73 3.19 -15.49
N ASN A 164 -22.59 3.65 -14.58
CA ASN A 164 -22.54 5.03 -14.08
C ASN A 164 -21.20 5.35 -13.39
N LYS A 165 -20.65 4.43 -12.59
CA LYS A 165 -19.32 4.57 -11.97
C LYS A 165 -18.21 4.66 -13.03
N ALA A 166 -18.31 3.88 -14.11
CA ALA A 166 -17.32 3.86 -15.19
C ALA A 166 -17.33 5.13 -16.07
N MET A 167 -18.49 5.77 -16.24
CA MET A 167 -18.69 6.88 -17.19
C MET A 167 -18.51 8.28 -16.59
N LEU A 168 -18.61 8.41 -15.26
CA LEU A 168 -18.42 9.68 -14.56
C LEU A 168 -16.94 10.00 -14.39
N ARG A 169 -16.51 11.19 -14.85
CA ARG A 169 -15.08 11.58 -14.86
C ARG A 169 -14.55 11.80 -13.44
N GLU A 170 -15.39 12.34 -12.56
CA GLU A 170 -15.14 12.56 -11.14
C GLU A 170 -14.95 11.27 -10.34
N GLU A 171 -15.39 10.12 -10.89
CA GLU A 171 -15.15 8.82 -10.28
C GLU A 171 -13.74 8.29 -10.55
N GLN A 172 -13.01 8.94 -11.47
CA GLN A 172 -11.59 8.72 -11.77
C GLN A 172 -11.22 7.23 -11.95
N VAL A 173 -12.12 6.46 -12.58
CA VAL A 173 -11.82 5.07 -12.94
C VAL A 173 -10.76 5.07 -14.03
N LEU A 174 -9.62 4.42 -13.77
CA LEU A 174 -8.49 4.38 -14.69
C LEU A 174 -8.25 2.97 -15.23
N LEU A 175 -7.78 2.93 -16.46
CA LEU A 175 -6.87 1.89 -16.94
C LEU A 175 -5.45 2.39 -16.68
N ALA A 176 -4.88 1.97 -15.56
CA ALA A 176 -3.58 2.41 -15.07
C ALA A 176 -2.45 1.56 -15.65
N TYR A 177 -1.38 2.24 -16.06
CA TYR A 177 -0.10 1.67 -16.48
C TYR A 177 1.07 2.18 -15.62
N GLU A 178 0.81 3.15 -14.74
CA GLU A 178 1.76 3.69 -13.77
C GLU A 178 1.23 3.65 -12.33
N MET A 179 2.16 3.48 -11.38
CA MET A 179 1.96 3.63 -9.95
C MET A 179 3.16 4.37 -9.34
N ASN A 180 2.89 5.42 -8.57
CA ASN A 180 3.89 6.30 -7.97
C ASN A 180 4.93 6.82 -8.98
N ASP A 181 4.46 7.30 -10.14
CA ASP A 181 5.29 7.81 -11.24
C ASP A 181 6.21 6.80 -11.94
N GLU A 182 6.10 5.51 -11.59
CA GLU A 182 6.82 4.42 -12.23
C GLU A 182 5.86 3.48 -12.96
N MET A 183 6.36 2.77 -13.96
CA MET A 183 5.56 1.75 -14.65
C MET A 183 5.15 0.65 -13.68
N LEU A 184 3.93 0.12 -13.84
CA LEU A 184 3.44 -0.97 -12.99
C LEU A 184 4.37 -2.18 -13.03
N SER A 185 4.71 -2.68 -11.85
CA SER A 185 5.36 -3.97 -11.70
C SER A 185 4.44 -5.12 -12.11
N ALA A 186 5.03 -6.30 -12.33
CA ALA A 186 4.27 -7.51 -12.61
C ALA A 186 3.27 -7.81 -11.49
N ASP A 187 3.68 -7.78 -10.21
CA ASP A 187 2.82 -8.09 -9.05
C ASP A 187 1.60 -7.14 -8.93
N HIS A 188 1.72 -5.92 -9.43
CA HIS A 188 0.64 -4.92 -9.38
C HIS A 188 -0.09 -4.71 -10.69
N GLY A 189 0.12 -5.61 -11.66
CA GLY A 189 -0.73 -5.73 -12.85
C GLY A 189 -0.16 -5.09 -14.10
N GLY A 190 1.14 -4.82 -14.15
CA GLY A 190 1.79 -4.35 -15.36
C GLY A 190 1.61 -5.32 -16.54
N PRO A 191 1.33 -4.84 -17.75
CA PRO A 191 1.39 -3.42 -18.16
C PRO A 191 0.09 -2.64 -17.92
N LEU A 192 -1.03 -3.30 -17.61
CA LEU A 192 -2.33 -2.63 -17.48
C LEU A 192 -3.20 -3.23 -16.38
N ARG A 193 -3.71 -2.37 -15.50
CA ARG A 193 -4.73 -2.72 -14.51
C ARG A 193 -5.90 -1.75 -14.53
N VAL A 194 -7.04 -2.21 -14.02
CA VAL A 194 -8.13 -1.34 -13.63
C VAL A 194 -7.85 -0.76 -12.24
N VAL A 195 -8.10 0.53 -12.06
CA VAL A 195 -8.13 1.25 -10.78
C VAL A 195 -9.51 1.85 -10.59
N VAL A 196 -10.20 1.49 -9.50
CA VAL A 196 -11.58 1.93 -9.22
C VAL A 196 -11.64 2.63 -7.86
N PRO A 197 -11.27 3.92 -7.77
CA PRO A 197 -11.21 4.63 -6.50
C PRO A 197 -12.51 4.51 -5.67
N GLY A 198 -12.38 4.29 -4.37
CA GLY A 198 -13.50 4.09 -3.44
C GLY A 198 -14.12 2.68 -3.45
N TYR A 199 -13.71 1.78 -4.36
CA TYR A 199 -14.13 0.37 -4.33
C TYR A 199 -13.01 -0.53 -3.79
N LEU A 200 -13.38 -1.67 -3.21
CA LEU A 200 -12.44 -2.70 -2.77
C LEU A 200 -11.58 -3.22 -3.93
N GLY A 201 -10.35 -3.58 -3.59
CA GLY A 201 -9.31 -3.97 -4.56
C GLY A 201 -9.66 -5.17 -5.45
N ALA A 202 -10.62 -6.02 -5.09
CA ALA A 202 -11.06 -7.11 -5.96
C ALA A 202 -11.71 -6.61 -7.28
N ARG A 203 -12.18 -5.35 -7.33
CA ARG A 203 -12.69 -4.72 -8.55
C ARG A 203 -11.59 -4.07 -9.41
N TRP A 204 -10.36 -4.00 -8.89
CA TRP A 204 -9.20 -3.39 -9.54
C TRP A 204 -8.40 -4.47 -10.28
N VAL A 205 -9.03 -5.06 -11.31
CA VAL A 205 -8.51 -6.20 -12.09
C VAL A 205 -7.11 -5.88 -12.62
N LYS A 206 -6.14 -6.72 -12.23
CA LYS A 206 -4.75 -6.67 -12.73
C LYS A 206 -4.64 -7.43 -14.04
N TRP A 207 -3.68 -7.07 -14.88
CA TRP A 207 -3.48 -7.66 -16.21
C TRP A 207 -4.82 -7.74 -16.95
N VAL A 208 -5.50 -6.60 -17.06
CA VAL A 208 -6.80 -6.54 -17.73
C VAL A 208 -6.61 -6.60 -19.24
N ASP A 209 -7.14 -7.64 -19.88
CA ASP A 209 -7.06 -7.84 -21.33
C ASP A 209 -8.41 -7.68 -22.03
N THR A 210 -9.52 -7.77 -21.30
CA THR A 210 -10.86 -7.67 -21.87
C THR A 210 -11.77 -6.80 -21.03
N ILE A 211 -12.48 -5.88 -21.69
CA ILE A 211 -13.58 -5.08 -21.15
C ILE A 211 -14.85 -5.46 -21.90
N ILE A 212 -15.93 -5.77 -21.19
CA ILE A 212 -17.21 -6.15 -21.78
C ILE A 212 -18.30 -5.25 -21.22
N LEU A 213 -19.01 -4.52 -22.09
CA LEU A 213 -20.20 -3.79 -21.70
C LEU A 213 -21.36 -4.80 -21.65
N SER A 214 -22.06 -4.85 -20.52
CA SER A 214 -23.08 -5.87 -20.25
C SER A 214 -24.28 -5.31 -19.51
N SER A 215 -25.44 -5.95 -19.68
CA SER A 215 -26.64 -5.71 -18.89
C SER A 215 -26.58 -6.34 -17.49
N ALA A 216 -25.66 -7.30 -17.27
CA ALA A 216 -25.51 -8.03 -16.01
C ALA A 216 -24.10 -7.89 -15.43
N GLU A 217 -23.96 -8.20 -14.14
CA GLU A 217 -22.64 -8.28 -13.50
C GLU A 217 -21.77 -9.36 -14.15
N SER A 218 -20.45 -9.25 -13.97
CA SER A 218 -19.51 -10.28 -14.44
C SER A 218 -19.92 -11.66 -13.94
N PRO A 219 -20.01 -12.69 -14.80
CA PRO A 219 -20.40 -14.03 -14.39
C PRO A 219 -19.28 -14.77 -13.63
N ASN A 220 -18.08 -14.18 -13.56
CA ASN A 220 -16.90 -14.78 -12.94
C ASN A 220 -17.12 -15.15 -11.47
N TYR A 221 -16.48 -16.22 -11.02
CA TYR A 221 -16.55 -16.73 -9.65
C TYR A 221 -16.32 -15.64 -8.60
N TYR A 222 -15.31 -14.79 -8.77
CA TYR A 222 -14.95 -13.76 -7.78
C TYR A 222 -15.98 -12.62 -7.70
N GLN A 223 -16.82 -12.42 -8.70
CA GLN A 223 -17.96 -11.49 -8.62
C GLN A 223 -19.20 -12.18 -8.00
N GLN A 224 -19.45 -13.43 -8.38
CA GLN A 224 -20.71 -14.12 -8.11
C GLN A 224 -20.72 -14.91 -6.80
N ARG A 225 -19.59 -15.50 -6.41
CA ARG A 225 -19.47 -16.48 -5.30
C ARG A 225 -18.42 -16.11 -4.25
N ASP A 226 -17.78 -14.96 -4.38
CA ASP A 226 -16.87 -14.39 -3.37
C ASP A 226 -17.13 -12.89 -3.19
N TYR A 227 -16.42 -12.25 -2.25
CA TYR A 227 -16.52 -10.83 -1.94
C TYR A 227 -17.97 -10.38 -1.69
N LYS A 228 -18.72 -11.18 -0.92
CA LYS A 228 -20.05 -10.86 -0.39
C LYS A 228 -20.10 -11.10 1.11
N VAL A 229 -20.84 -10.26 1.83
CA VAL A 229 -21.14 -10.48 3.26
C VAL A 229 -22.42 -11.31 3.35
N LEU A 230 -22.28 -12.56 3.77
CA LEU A 230 -23.41 -13.43 4.10
C LEU A 230 -23.77 -13.30 5.60
N PRO A 231 -25.00 -13.69 5.99
CA PRO A 231 -25.43 -13.65 7.39
C PRO A 231 -24.55 -14.50 8.32
N PRO A 232 -24.39 -14.11 9.60
CA PRO A 232 -23.49 -14.80 10.56
C PRO A 232 -23.81 -16.28 10.85
N GLU A 233 -25.02 -16.73 10.53
CA GLU A 233 -25.50 -18.10 10.74
C GLU A 233 -25.02 -19.03 9.62
N VAL A 234 -24.57 -18.44 8.50
CA VAL A 234 -24.00 -19.12 7.34
C VAL A 234 -22.52 -19.37 7.62
N ASP A 235 -22.23 -20.47 8.30
CA ASP A 235 -20.88 -20.73 8.83
C ASP A 235 -20.11 -21.87 8.17
N SER A 236 -20.59 -22.34 7.02
CA SER A 236 -19.88 -23.32 6.20
C SER A 236 -20.07 -23.05 4.72
N LYS A 237 -19.14 -23.54 3.90
CA LYS A 237 -19.25 -23.45 2.43
C LYS A 237 -20.55 -24.09 1.91
N ALA A 238 -20.99 -25.18 2.52
CA ALA A 238 -22.23 -25.87 2.17
C ALA A 238 -23.47 -25.00 2.41
N LYS A 239 -23.54 -24.30 3.56
CA LYS A 239 -24.63 -23.35 3.86
C LYS A 239 -24.59 -22.10 2.97
N ALA A 240 -23.40 -21.67 2.54
CA ALA A 240 -23.22 -20.49 1.69
C ALA A 240 -23.65 -20.72 0.23
N LEU A 241 -23.48 -21.94 -0.29
CA LEU A 241 -23.72 -22.29 -1.69
C LEU A 241 -25.08 -21.79 -2.26
N PRO A 242 -26.25 -22.02 -1.60
CA PRO A 242 -27.54 -21.56 -2.12
C PRO A 242 -27.82 -20.06 -1.91
N LEU A 243 -26.91 -19.32 -1.27
CA LEU A 243 -27.12 -17.94 -0.86
C LEU A 243 -26.31 -16.93 -1.68
N TRP A 244 -25.23 -17.33 -2.36
CA TRP A 244 -24.37 -16.40 -3.11
C TRP A 244 -25.12 -15.50 -4.09
N SER A 245 -26.11 -16.03 -4.81
CA SER A 245 -26.93 -15.27 -5.76
C SER A 245 -27.95 -14.34 -5.11
N LYS A 246 -28.22 -14.50 -3.82
CA LYS A 246 -29.21 -13.71 -3.06
C LYS A 246 -28.63 -12.49 -2.36
N TYR A 247 -27.30 -12.40 -2.29
CA TYR A 247 -26.59 -11.29 -1.67
C TYR A 247 -25.84 -10.48 -2.74
N PRO A 248 -25.76 -9.15 -2.59
CA PRO A 248 -25.05 -8.31 -3.56
C PRO A 248 -23.54 -8.54 -3.49
N SER A 249 -22.88 -8.38 -4.63
CA SER A 249 -21.42 -8.30 -4.65
C SER A 249 -20.96 -7.03 -3.95
N MET A 250 -19.89 -7.09 -3.15
CA MET A 250 -19.36 -5.90 -2.49
C MET A 250 -18.73 -4.96 -3.52
N THR A 251 -18.84 -3.67 -3.27
CA THR A 251 -18.18 -2.61 -4.06
C THR A 251 -17.40 -1.70 -3.13
N GLU A 252 -18.08 -0.90 -2.33
CA GLU A 252 -17.49 -0.02 -1.32
C GLU A 252 -17.26 -0.79 -0.01
N LEU A 253 -16.30 -0.34 0.80
CA LEU A 253 -16.02 -0.87 2.13
C LEU A 253 -16.52 0.08 3.22
N PRO A 254 -16.81 -0.43 4.42
CA PRO A 254 -17.16 0.41 5.56
C PRO A 254 -15.97 1.26 6.02
N LEU A 255 -16.28 2.39 6.67
CA LEU A 255 -15.33 3.24 7.39
C LEU A 255 -14.47 2.38 8.34
N ASN A 256 -13.16 2.60 8.36
CA ASN A 256 -12.25 1.76 9.14
C ASN A 256 -11.07 2.54 9.71
N SER A 257 -10.43 2.00 10.74
CA SER A 257 -9.19 2.53 11.31
C SER A 257 -8.35 1.43 11.96
N VAL A 258 -7.05 1.67 12.02
CA VAL A 258 -6.06 0.77 12.61
C VAL A 258 -5.06 1.56 13.45
N VAL A 259 -4.75 1.05 14.63
CA VAL A 259 -3.56 1.42 15.39
C VAL A 259 -2.40 0.60 14.84
N ALA A 260 -1.53 1.26 14.08
CA ALA A 260 -0.42 0.64 13.38
C ALA A 260 0.81 0.47 14.27
N SER A 261 1.07 1.46 15.13
CA SER A 261 2.18 1.41 16.11
C SER A 261 1.80 2.11 17.41
N VAL A 262 2.35 1.59 18.51
CA VAL A 262 2.31 2.20 19.84
C VAL A 262 3.73 2.19 20.38
N THR A 263 4.34 3.36 20.50
CA THR A 263 5.72 3.52 20.95
C THR A 263 5.73 4.11 22.36
N PRO A 264 6.09 3.34 23.40
CA PRO A 264 6.24 3.89 24.74
C PRO A 264 7.52 4.72 24.85
N ILE A 265 7.42 5.84 25.55
CA ILE A 265 8.51 6.73 25.94
C ILE A 265 8.60 6.62 27.47
N LEU A 266 9.57 5.84 27.93
CA LEU A 266 9.72 5.50 29.34
C LEU A 266 10.47 6.60 30.10
N SER A 267 9.96 6.93 31.28
CA SER A 267 10.67 7.67 32.32
C SER A 267 11.33 6.67 33.28
N SER A 268 12.58 6.92 33.68
CA SER A 268 13.36 6.00 34.53
C SER A 268 12.81 5.82 35.96
N GLU A 269 11.85 6.64 36.38
CA GLU A 269 11.40 6.72 37.78
C GLU A 269 9.87 6.61 37.96
N SER A 270 9.11 6.32 36.89
CA SER A 270 7.64 6.32 36.93
C SER A 270 7.03 4.98 36.54
N SER A 271 5.93 4.61 37.20
CA SER A 271 5.02 3.55 36.76
C SER A 271 4.10 3.97 35.61
N LEU A 272 4.28 5.21 35.12
CA LEU A 272 3.59 5.79 33.98
C LEU A 272 4.60 6.09 32.87
N CYS A 273 4.13 6.05 31.63
CA CYS A 273 4.89 6.45 30.45
C CYS A 273 4.08 7.40 29.57
N SER A 274 4.76 8.08 28.66
CA SER A 274 4.09 8.68 27.51
C SER A 274 4.05 7.64 26.40
N ILE A 275 3.01 7.62 25.58
CA ILE A 275 2.95 6.81 24.38
C ILE A 275 2.78 7.71 23.16
N HIS A 276 3.43 7.33 22.06
CA HIS A 276 3.16 7.88 20.74
C HIS A 276 2.48 6.81 19.89
N VAL A 277 1.28 7.10 19.43
CA VAL A 277 0.42 6.17 18.70
C VAL A 277 0.26 6.68 17.28
N LYS A 278 0.53 5.82 16.29
CA LYS A 278 0.29 6.12 14.87
C LYS A 278 -0.66 5.11 14.26
N GLY A 279 -1.36 5.52 13.23
CA GLY A 279 -2.28 4.67 12.52
C GLY A 279 -2.73 5.21 11.18
N TYR A 280 -3.59 4.45 10.54
CA TYR A 280 -4.34 4.88 9.36
C TYR A 280 -5.84 4.75 9.62
N ALA A 281 -6.62 5.52 8.89
CA ALA A 281 -8.06 5.37 8.74
C ALA A 281 -8.41 5.35 7.24
N LEU A 282 -9.51 4.69 6.91
CA LEU A 282 -9.95 4.45 5.55
C LEU A 282 -11.35 4.98 5.38
N PRO A 283 -11.61 5.77 4.32
CA PRO A 283 -12.94 6.29 4.06
C PRO A 283 -13.92 5.14 3.87
N GLY A 284 -15.17 5.37 4.30
CA GLY A 284 -16.25 4.42 4.10
C GLY A 284 -16.82 4.48 2.68
N ARG A 285 -18.14 4.31 2.59
CA ARG A 285 -18.88 4.48 1.33
C ARG A 285 -18.67 5.89 0.78
N ALA A 286 -18.66 6.08 -0.54
CA ALA A 286 -18.42 7.40 -1.13
C ALA A 286 -19.43 8.47 -0.65
N SER A 287 -20.66 8.05 -0.34
CA SER A 287 -21.70 8.92 0.24
C SER A 287 -21.38 9.48 1.64
N GLN A 288 -20.44 8.86 2.36
CA GLN A 288 -20.02 9.24 3.72
C GLN A 288 -18.92 10.31 3.72
N GLY A 289 -18.28 10.59 2.58
CA GLY A 289 -17.18 11.54 2.50
C GLY A 289 -15.88 11.01 3.09
N ASN A 290 -14.99 11.93 3.47
CA ASN A 290 -13.68 11.59 4.00
C ASN A 290 -13.77 11.26 5.49
N VAL A 291 -12.66 10.73 6.03
CA VAL A 291 -12.47 10.66 7.47
C VAL A 291 -12.32 12.09 8.00
N SER A 292 -13.19 12.45 8.94
CA SER A 292 -13.25 13.78 9.54
C SER A 292 -12.53 13.84 10.89
N ALA A 293 -12.44 12.71 11.59
CA ALA A 293 -11.72 12.59 12.85
C ALA A 293 -11.31 11.14 13.13
N VAL A 294 -10.22 10.99 13.87
CA VAL A 294 -9.85 9.72 14.53
C VAL A 294 -9.70 10.00 16.01
N GLU A 295 -10.23 9.10 16.83
CA GLU A 295 -10.17 9.20 18.29
C GLU A 295 -9.56 7.94 18.88
N VAL A 296 -8.78 8.12 19.94
CA VAL A 296 -8.11 7.05 20.69
C VAL A 296 -8.66 6.97 22.11
N SER A 297 -8.80 5.77 22.63
CA SER A 297 -9.23 5.51 24.01
C SER A 297 -8.29 4.51 24.69
N LEU A 298 -8.05 4.71 25.98
CA LEU A 298 -7.25 3.82 26.84
C LEU A 298 -8.11 3.08 27.88
N ASP A 299 -9.42 3.32 27.87
CA ASP A 299 -10.37 2.92 28.92
C ASP A 299 -11.65 2.28 28.33
N ASP A 300 -11.49 1.49 27.26
CA ASP A 300 -12.58 0.78 26.56
C ASP A 300 -13.72 1.70 26.05
N GLY A 301 -13.34 2.92 25.69
CA GLY A 301 -14.20 3.93 25.07
C GLY A 301 -14.98 4.79 26.05
N ALA A 302 -14.62 4.81 27.34
CA ALA A 302 -15.23 5.72 28.30
C ALA A 302 -14.80 7.17 28.07
N GLN A 303 -13.53 7.39 27.69
CA GLN A 303 -13.01 8.68 27.23
C GLN A 303 -12.31 8.54 25.88
N TRP A 304 -12.38 9.63 25.09
CA TRP A 304 -11.84 9.70 23.74
C TRP A 304 -10.93 10.91 23.60
N ILE A 305 -9.70 10.64 23.17
CA ILE A 305 -8.67 11.63 22.92
C ILE A 305 -8.59 11.82 21.40
N PRO A 306 -8.79 13.06 20.89
CA PRO A 306 -8.68 13.30 19.46
C PRO A 306 -7.24 13.10 18.98
N ALA A 307 -7.07 12.39 17.86
CA ALA A 307 -5.80 12.28 17.17
C ALA A 307 -5.65 13.38 16.12
N GLU A 308 -4.41 13.75 15.82
CA GLU A 308 -4.05 14.65 14.73
C GLU A 308 -4.06 13.88 13.41
N ILE A 309 -4.72 14.42 12.38
CA ILE A 309 -4.62 13.92 11.00
C ILE A 309 -3.37 14.53 10.38
N THR A 310 -2.36 13.71 10.09
CA THR A 310 -1.07 14.15 9.53
C THR A 310 -1.04 14.15 8.02
N TYR A 311 -1.89 13.34 7.38
CA TYR A 311 -2.03 13.30 5.93
C TYR A 311 -3.43 12.83 5.51
N GLN A 312 -3.99 13.49 4.51
CA GLN A 312 -5.18 13.07 3.77
C GLN A 312 -5.22 13.83 2.44
N GLU A 313 -5.28 13.12 1.31
CA GLU A 313 -5.24 13.74 -0.02
C GLU A 313 -6.49 13.42 -0.85
N GLY A 314 -7.26 14.44 -1.20
CA GLY A 314 -8.48 14.26 -2.00
C GLY A 314 -9.50 13.35 -1.32
N ARG A 315 -10.40 12.75 -2.11
CA ARG A 315 -11.53 11.95 -1.60
C ARG A 315 -11.30 10.44 -1.56
N TRP A 316 -10.19 9.99 -2.15
CA TRP A 316 -9.90 8.58 -2.38
C TRP A 316 -8.69 8.07 -1.60
N SER A 317 -7.94 8.97 -0.97
CA SER A 317 -6.80 8.60 -0.15
C SER A 317 -7.23 8.07 1.21
N TRP A 318 -6.34 7.33 1.86
CA TRP A 318 -6.43 7.06 3.29
C TRP A 318 -6.19 8.33 4.11
N THR A 319 -6.28 8.17 5.43
CA THR A 319 -6.00 9.21 6.40
C THR A 319 -4.95 8.70 7.36
N LEU A 320 -3.78 9.33 7.40
CA LEU A 320 -2.78 9.04 8.44
C LEU A 320 -3.04 9.90 9.65
N TRP A 321 -2.85 9.31 10.82
CA TRP A 321 -3.11 10.00 12.08
C TRP A 321 -2.10 9.60 13.17
N GLU A 322 -1.89 10.51 14.11
CA GLU A 322 -1.07 10.27 15.28
C GLU A 322 -1.61 10.97 16.54
N VAL A 323 -1.23 10.45 17.70
CA VAL A 323 -1.52 11.09 18.99
C VAL A 323 -0.41 10.77 19.99
N SER A 324 -0.05 11.76 20.80
CA SER A 324 0.84 11.56 21.95
C SER A 324 0.03 11.69 23.22
N ILE A 325 0.13 10.70 24.12
CA ILE A 325 -0.65 10.65 25.35
C ILE A 325 0.32 10.44 26.51
N ASP A 326 0.29 11.35 27.48
CA ASP A 326 1.09 11.28 28.70
C ASP A 326 0.37 10.51 29.80
N ASP A 327 1.09 10.21 30.88
CA ASP A 327 0.56 9.60 32.10
C ASP A 327 -0.18 8.27 31.89
N VAL A 328 0.26 7.46 30.92
CA VAL A 328 -0.32 6.16 30.57
C VAL A 328 0.29 5.04 31.42
N PRO A 329 -0.51 4.11 31.96
CA PRO A 329 0.03 2.92 32.61
C PRO A 329 0.93 2.10 31.69
N LEU A 330 1.95 1.44 32.23
CA LEU A 330 2.89 0.62 31.45
C LEU A 330 2.26 -0.59 30.73
N SER A 331 1.00 -0.93 31.03
CA SER A 331 0.23 -1.97 30.37
C SER A 331 -1.22 -1.50 30.16
N GLY A 332 -1.88 -2.06 29.15
CA GLY A 332 -3.25 -1.68 28.82
C GLY A 332 -3.63 -2.02 27.39
N THR A 333 -4.72 -1.44 26.91
CA THR A 333 -5.16 -1.58 25.53
C THR A 333 -5.46 -0.21 24.96
N VAL A 334 -4.92 0.05 23.78
CA VAL A 334 -5.22 1.22 22.97
C VAL A 334 -6.33 0.85 21.99
N TYR A 335 -7.42 1.60 22.05
CA TYR A 335 -8.54 1.52 21.12
C TYR A 335 -8.49 2.71 20.18
N ALA A 336 -8.90 2.53 18.93
CA ALA A 336 -9.15 3.66 18.03
C ALA A 336 -10.41 3.46 17.19
N ARG A 337 -11.03 4.59 16.83
CA ARG A 337 -12.17 4.66 15.90
C ARG A 337 -12.06 5.89 15.01
N ALA A 338 -12.51 5.77 13.78
CA ALA A 338 -12.71 6.87 12.84
C ALA A 338 -14.17 7.36 12.83
N LYS A 339 -14.33 8.62 12.42
CA LYS A 339 -15.59 9.27 12.05
C LYS A 339 -15.48 9.83 10.63
N ASP A 340 -16.59 9.84 9.91
CA ASP A 340 -16.67 10.43 8.57
C ASP A 340 -17.31 11.83 8.57
N ASP A 341 -17.25 12.53 7.43
CA ASP A 341 -17.80 13.88 7.25
C ASP A 341 -19.34 13.96 7.41
N LYS A 342 -20.03 12.82 7.37
CA LYS A 342 -21.48 12.72 7.57
C LYS A 342 -21.87 12.27 8.97
N GLY A 343 -20.90 12.17 9.88
CA GLY A 343 -21.11 11.75 11.26
C GLY A 343 -21.27 10.24 11.45
N GLY A 344 -21.04 9.44 10.40
CA GLY A 344 -20.86 8.00 10.54
C GLY A 344 -19.61 7.69 11.34
N MET A 345 -19.63 6.58 12.07
CA MET A 345 -18.60 6.20 13.03
C MET A 345 -18.48 4.68 13.07
N GLN A 346 -17.25 4.17 13.26
CA GLN A 346 -17.03 2.73 13.40
C GLN A 346 -17.80 2.14 14.60
N PRO A 347 -18.34 0.92 14.45
CA PRO A 347 -18.98 0.22 15.56
C PRO A 347 -17.94 -0.30 16.56
N LYS A 348 -18.31 -0.38 17.85
CA LYS A 348 -17.47 -1.00 18.89
C LYS A 348 -17.16 -2.46 18.57
N GLU A 349 -18.16 -3.18 18.08
CA GLU A 349 -18.05 -4.60 17.71
C GLU A 349 -18.29 -4.79 16.21
N GLY A 350 -17.44 -5.63 15.60
CA GLY A 350 -17.58 -5.99 14.19
C GLY A 350 -18.48 -7.21 14.02
N LYS A 351 -19.21 -7.25 12.91
CA LYS A 351 -20.08 -8.40 12.59
C LYS A 351 -19.27 -9.51 11.93
N TRP A 352 -19.31 -10.69 12.52
CA TRP A 352 -18.69 -11.87 11.92
C TRP A 352 -19.40 -12.28 10.62
N ASN A 353 -18.62 -12.74 9.64
CA ASN A 353 -19.12 -13.43 8.45
C ASN A 353 -18.12 -14.49 7.96
N LEU A 354 -18.61 -15.51 7.24
CA LEU A 354 -17.83 -16.67 6.81
C LEU A 354 -16.54 -16.33 6.05
N ARG A 355 -16.56 -15.28 5.23
CA ARG A 355 -15.39 -14.90 4.40
C ARG A 355 -14.42 -13.99 5.12
N GLY A 356 -14.75 -13.54 6.34
CA GLY A 356 -13.88 -12.66 7.08
C GLY A 356 -13.60 -11.34 6.36
N VAL A 357 -14.61 -10.77 5.70
CA VAL A 357 -14.48 -9.54 4.90
C VAL A 357 -15.23 -8.37 5.54
N ALA A 358 -14.84 -7.14 5.17
CA ALA A 358 -15.45 -5.90 5.66
C ALA A 358 -15.46 -5.77 7.19
N PHE A 359 -14.38 -6.17 7.87
CA PHE A 359 -14.26 -6.01 9.32
C PHE A 359 -13.95 -4.55 9.69
N ASP A 360 -14.82 -3.90 10.45
CA ASP A 360 -14.77 -2.45 10.72
C ASP A 360 -14.91 -2.08 12.20
N ALA A 361 -14.81 -3.07 13.11
CA ALA A 361 -14.83 -2.84 14.55
C ALA A 361 -13.76 -1.82 14.98
N TRP A 362 -13.94 -1.18 16.15
CA TRP A 362 -12.86 -0.48 16.82
C TRP A 362 -11.62 -1.38 16.87
N VAL A 363 -10.50 -0.83 16.44
CA VAL A 363 -9.24 -1.55 16.53
C VAL A 363 -8.82 -1.59 17.99
N ARG A 364 -8.27 -2.74 18.41
CA ARG A 364 -7.66 -2.92 19.71
C ARG A 364 -6.20 -3.35 19.53
N ARG A 365 -5.29 -2.66 20.20
CA ARG A 365 -3.89 -3.05 20.29
C ARG A 365 -3.49 -3.06 21.75
N VAL A 366 -2.99 -4.20 22.20
CA VAL A 366 -2.44 -4.34 23.56
C VAL A 366 -1.17 -3.50 23.61
N LEU A 367 -1.09 -2.59 24.57
CA LEU A 367 0.17 -1.99 24.98
C LEU A 367 0.97 -3.12 25.61
N CYS A 368 1.96 -3.66 24.89
CA CYS A 368 2.68 -4.87 25.30
C CYS A 368 3.06 -4.83 26.78
N GLU A 369 2.79 -5.94 27.48
CA GLU A 369 3.48 -6.28 28.72
C GLU A 369 4.99 -6.20 28.46
N LEU A 370 5.68 -5.29 29.15
CA LEU A 370 7.15 -5.25 29.24
C LEU A 370 7.69 -6.47 30.01
N ASN A 371 7.26 -7.69 29.67
CA ASN A 371 7.73 -8.93 30.27
C ASN A 371 8.78 -9.58 29.35
N GLY A 372 9.99 -9.03 29.35
CA GLY A 372 11.20 -9.76 28.93
C GLY A 372 11.99 -9.25 27.72
N LEU A 373 11.65 -8.12 27.10
CA LEU A 373 12.52 -7.46 26.11
C LEU A 373 13.36 -6.38 26.79
N PRO A 374 14.66 -6.21 26.43
CA PRO A 374 15.51 -5.20 27.03
C PRO A 374 14.91 -3.82 26.79
N ILE A 375 14.71 -3.09 27.89
CA ILE A 375 14.28 -1.71 27.96
C ILE A 375 15.26 -0.87 27.12
N VAL A 376 14.82 -0.39 25.96
CA VAL A 376 15.53 0.68 25.25
C VAL A 376 15.17 1.96 25.98
N PHE A 377 16.09 2.47 26.81
CA PHE A 377 16.03 3.83 27.33
C PHE A 377 16.15 4.80 26.14
N VAL A 378 15.03 5.16 25.52
CA VAL A 378 14.99 6.32 24.65
C VAL A 378 14.83 7.54 25.55
N ALA A 379 15.96 8.10 26.00
CA ALA A 379 15.96 9.44 26.56
C ALA A 379 15.22 10.38 25.59
N PRO A 380 14.40 11.34 26.07
CA PRO A 380 13.65 12.21 25.19
C PRO A 380 14.61 13.13 24.46
N ARG A 381 15.07 12.70 23.28
CA ARG A 381 15.78 13.55 22.33
C ARG A 381 14.89 13.70 21.12
N ARG A 382 14.06 14.76 21.19
CA ARG A 382 13.43 15.42 20.05
C ARG A 382 14.26 15.24 18.77
N MET A 383 13.65 14.69 17.72
CA MET A 383 13.96 15.06 16.33
C MET A 383 15.42 14.87 15.87
N ALA A 384 16.20 13.99 16.50
CA ALA A 384 17.64 13.89 16.25
C ALA A 384 18.07 12.69 15.40
N ILE A 385 17.29 11.60 15.28
CA ILE A 385 17.76 10.38 14.59
C ILE A 385 17.82 10.57 13.08
N ALA A 386 16.78 11.13 12.45
CA ALA A 386 16.82 11.48 11.03
C ALA A 386 17.96 12.47 10.74
N ARG A 387 18.15 13.47 11.62
CA ARG A 387 19.27 14.42 11.53
C ARG A 387 20.63 13.75 11.75
N LEU A 388 20.75 12.76 12.64
CA LEU A 388 22.00 12.04 12.88
C LEU A 388 22.37 11.17 11.68
N PHE A 389 21.40 10.51 11.04
CA PHE A 389 21.62 9.78 9.79
C PHE A 389 22.02 10.71 8.66
N HIS A 390 21.34 11.86 8.49
CA HIS A 390 21.74 12.87 7.52
C HIS A 390 23.14 13.43 7.82
N TYR A 391 23.44 13.80 9.06
CA TYR A 391 24.76 14.30 9.44
C TYR A 391 25.86 13.24 9.33
N ALA A 392 25.56 11.96 9.58
CA ALA A 392 26.51 10.87 9.36
C ALA A 392 26.79 10.67 7.87
N PHE A 393 25.76 10.70 7.02
CA PHE A 393 25.89 10.63 5.57
C PHE A 393 26.65 11.84 5.01
N ASP A 394 26.30 13.06 5.44
CA ASP A 394 26.97 14.31 5.05
C ASP A 394 28.43 14.31 5.51
N ALA A 395 28.72 13.82 6.71
CA ALA A 395 30.08 13.69 7.21
C ALA A 395 30.87 12.70 6.32
N VAL A 396 30.31 11.55 5.99
CA VAL A 396 30.95 10.61 5.06
C VAL A 396 31.21 11.26 3.69
N LEU A 397 30.25 12.02 3.16
CA LEU A 397 30.40 12.73 1.89
C LEU A 397 31.53 13.78 1.97
N ILE A 398 31.59 14.56 3.04
CA ILE A 398 32.61 15.60 3.26
C ILE A 398 34.01 14.97 3.36
N SER A 399 34.17 13.86 4.08
CA SER A 399 35.47 13.17 4.14
C SER A 399 35.87 12.56 2.80
N THR A 400 34.93 12.00 2.03
CA THR A 400 35.18 11.51 0.66
C THR A 400 35.57 12.63 -0.30
N VAL A 401 34.96 13.82 -0.20
CA VAL A 401 35.35 15.01 -0.98
C VAL A 401 36.76 15.47 -0.59
N ALA A 402 37.08 15.52 0.70
CA ALA A 402 38.44 15.86 1.17
C ALA A 402 39.50 14.88 0.64
N ALA A 403 39.18 13.59 0.59
CA ALA A 403 40.03 12.58 -0.04
C ALA A 403 40.24 12.87 -1.55
N GLY A 404 39.18 13.23 -2.28
CA GLY A 404 39.27 13.64 -3.68
C GLY A 404 40.12 14.90 -3.92
N VAL A 405 40.03 15.90 -3.03
CA VAL A 405 40.88 17.10 -3.06
C VAL A 405 42.34 16.72 -2.82
N ARG A 406 42.63 15.85 -1.85
CA ARG A 406 43.98 15.34 -1.61
C ARG A 406 44.56 14.61 -2.82
N ARG A 407 43.76 13.75 -3.47
CA ARG A 407 44.20 12.99 -4.67
C ARG A 407 44.44 13.89 -5.88
N SER A 408 43.67 14.97 -6.05
CA SER A 408 43.78 15.86 -7.21
C SER A 408 44.79 17.00 -7.02
N SER A 409 44.97 17.50 -5.80
CA SER A 409 45.76 18.71 -5.52
C SER A 409 46.93 18.50 -4.54
N GLY A 410 46.97 17.38 -3.83
CA GLY A 410 47.97 17.10 -2.78
C GLY A 410 47.68 17.75 -1.41
N PHE A 411 46.66 18.61 -1.30
CA PHE A 411 46.29 19.26 -0.04
C PHE A 411 45.39 18.37 0.83
N THR A 412 45.66 18.33 2.13
CA THR A 412 44.87 17.58 3.12
C THR A 412 44.52 18.46 4.31
N PRO A 413 43.39 18.22 5.00
CA PRO A 413 43.12 18.85 6.29
C PRO A 413 44.27 18.59 7.27
N ASN A 414 44.75 19.64 7.95
CA ASN A 414 45.85 19.53 8.91
C ASN A 414 45.31 19.13 10.29
N SER A 415 45.23 17.83 10.56
CA SER A 415 44.80 17.31 11.86
C SER A 415 45.82 17.53 12.97
N GLU A 416 47.10 17.79 12.66
CA GLU A 416 48.14 18.09 13.65
C GLU A 416 47.90 19.43 14.38
N ALA A 417 47.14 20.34 13.76
CA ALA A 417 46.70 21.59 14.38
C ALA A 417 45.67 21.38 15.51
N ILE A 418 45.10 20.18 15.66
CA ILE A 418 44.16 19.83 16.74
C ILE A 418 44.97 19.49 17.99
N SER A 419 44.89 20.35 19.02
CA SER A 419 45.66 20.22 20.27
C SER A 419 45.25 19.02 21.14
N ASP A 420 43.96 18.66 21.13
CA ASP A 420 43.44 17.52 21.89
C ASP A 420 43.73 16.19 21.16
N PRO A 421 44.44 15.23 21.81
CA PRO A 421 44.85 13.98 21.17
C PRO A 421 43.68 13.04 20.86
N THR A 422 42.59 13.10 21.63
CA THR A 422 41.39 12.30 21.40
C THR A 422 40.64 12.84 20.18
N ILE A 423 40.45 14.16 20.09
CA ILE A 423 39.79 14.79 18.96
C ILE A 423 40.62 14.63 17.69
N ARG A 424 41.95 14.73 17.78
CA ARG A 424 42.86 14.44 16.66
C ARG A 424 42.68 13.02 16.13
N SER A 425 42.67 12.02 17.02
CA SER A 425 42.46 10.63 16.61
C SER A 425 41.10 10.39 15.95
N ILE A 426 40.05 11.06 16.44
CA ILE A 426 38.71 11.00 15.82
C ILE A 426 38.72 11.63 14.43
N ALA A 427 39.34 12.79 14.27
CA ALA A 427 39.47 13.48 12.98
C ALA A 427 40.25 12.64 11.97
N ASP A 428 41.35 12.00 12.38
CA ASP A 428 42.16 11.12 11.52
C ASP A 428 41.36 9.90 11.06
N ARG A 429 40.62 9.25 11.98
CA ARG A 429 39.73 8.12 11.64
C ARG A 429 38.62 8.53 10.68
N TYR A 430 38.00 9.68 10.92
CA TYR A 430 36.95 10.23 10.08
C TYR A 430 37.43 10.51 8.65
N LEU A 431 38.60 11.13 8.49
CA LEU A 431 39.21 11.38 7.19
C LEU A 431 39.57 10.06 6.47
N GLY A 432 40.05 9.06 7.20
CA GLY A 432 40.37 7.73 6.65
C GLY A 432 39.16 6.96 6.11
N VAL A 433 37.96 7.16 6.68
CA VAL A 433 36.71 6.62 6.11
C VAL A 433 36.46 7.17 4.71
N GLY A 434 36.68 8.48 4.53
CA GLY A 434 36.56 9.16 3.24
C GLY A 434 37.50 8.61 2.18
N GLU A 435 38.76 8.32 2.54
CA GLU A 435 39.75 7.72 1.65
C GLU A 435 39.34 6.32 1.20
N SER A 436 38.86 5.49 2.12
CA SER A 436 38.42 4.12 1.82
C SER A 436 37.25 4.10 0.82
N ILE A 437 36.28 5.00 1.02
CA ILE A 437 35.11 5.12 0.13
C ILE A 437 35.52 5.71 -1.23
N PHE A 438 36.41 6.71 -1.25
CA PHE A 438 36.91 7.27 -2.49
C PHE A 438 37.64 6.23 -3.34
N ASP A 439 38.50 5.42 -2.72
CA ASP A 439 39.23 4.34 -3.40
C ASP A 439 38.25 3.27 -3.94
N MET A 440 37.17 2.95 -3.20
CA MET A 440 36.12 2.06 -3.67
C MET A 440 35.38 2.63 -4.89
N ILE A 441 34.98 3.91 -4.85
CA ILE A 441 34.33 4.59 -5.98
C ILE A 441 35.24 4.60 -7.21
N GLN A 442 36.53 4.90 -7.03
CA GLN A 442 37.50 4.90 -8.12
C GLN A 442 37.67 3.50 -8.73
N ALA A 443 37.75 2.46 -7.89
CA ALA A 443 37.83 1.08 -8.35
C ALA A 443 36.58 0.66 -9.13
N THR A 444 35.38 1.04 -8.66
CA THR A 444 34.13 0.78 -9.38
C THR A 444 34.07 1.54 -10.70
N ALA A 445 34.49 2.81 -10.74
CA ALA A 445 34.49 3.61 -11.95
C ALA A 445 35.46 3.07 -13.01
N VAL A 446 36.66 2.63 -12.63
CA VAL A 446 37.64 2.06 -13.57
C VAL A 446 37.16 0.73 -14.18
N ASN A 447 36.37 -0.05 -13.44
CA ASN A 447 35.86 -1.35 -13.88
C ASN A 447 34.45 -1.30 -14.50
N SER A 448 33.85 -0.11 -14.61
CA SER A 448 32.48 0.07 -15.08
C SER A 448 32.44 0.52 -16.54
N THR A 449 31.52 -0.05 -17.32
CA THR A 449 31.24 0.36 -18.71
C THR A 449 30.60 1.75 -18.81
N TYR A 450 30.11 2.30 -17.70
CA TYR A 450 29.48 3.62 -17.64
C TYR A 450 30.48 4.78 -17.52
N PHE A 451 31.75 4.50 -17.24
CA PHE A 451 32.82 5.51 -17.15
C PHE A 451 33.81 5.35 -18.29
N LYS A 452 34.30 6.47 -18.83
CA LYS A 452 35.36 6.50 -19.85
C LYS A 452 36.46 7.45 -19.43
N ARG A 453 37.71 7.11 -19.72
CA ARG A 453 38.84 7.99 -19.46
C ARG A 453 38.82 9.15 -20.45
N ASP A 454 38.77 10.38 -19.95
CA ASP A 454 38.94 11.57 -20.79
C ASP A 454 40.42 11.72 -21.17
N THR A 455 40.71 11.73 -22.46
CA THR A 455 42.07 11.83 -23.01
C THR A 455 42.58 13.26 -23.14
N LYS A 456 41.73 14.26 -22.86
CA LYS A 456 42.11 15.68 -22.98
C LYS A 456 42.74 16.29 -21.72
N GLY A 457 42.80 15.55 -20.60
CA GLY A 457 43.32 16.05 -19.32
C GLY A 457 42.47 17.18 -18.71
N PRO A 458 42.59 17.46 -17.40
CA PRO A 458 41.88 18.58 -16.78
C PRO A 458 42.38 19.90 -17.39
N ARG A 459 41.45 20.79 -17.78
CA ARG A 459 41.76 22.16 -18.20
C ARG A 459 42.13 23.03 -17.00
#